data_AF-A0A820R3W7-F1
#
_entry.id   AF-A0A820R3W7-F1
#
_cell.length_a   1.000
_cell.length_b   1.000
_cell.length_c   1.000
_cell.angle_alpha   90.00
_cell.angle_beta   90.00
_cell.angle_gamma   90.00
#
_symmetry.space_group_name_H-M   'P 1'
#
loop_
_entity.id
_entity.type
_entity.pdbx_description
1 polymer ?
#
loop_
_entity_poly.entity_id
_entity_poly.type
_entity_poly.pdbx_seq_one_letter_code
_entity_poly.pdbx_strand_id
1 'polypeptide(L)'
;MFRSLVALNDKEILGQALVFLLAGYETTSTLMSFFFYVMATEPEIQEKVYQEIQQEIGDNEIKPDNINQLHYLDMVVNETVRMYPPVIRFDRVASNDYKLGDYQILK
;
A
#
# COMPACT_ATOMS: atom_id res chain seq x y z
N MET A 1 27.17 -0.65 -26.12
CA MET A 1 27.43 -1.46 -24.91
C MET A 1 26.08 -1.83 -24.31
N PHE A 2 25.41 -2.85 -24.86
CA PHE A 2 24.17 -3.39 -24.28
C PHE A 2 24.58 -4.32 -23.14
N ARG A 3 24.18 -3.97 -21.90
CA ARG A 3 24.32 -4.88 -20.75
C ARG A 3 23.52 -6.14 -21.07
N SER A 4 24.14 -7.31 -20.95
CA SER A 4 23.46 -8.60 -21.03
C SER A 4 22.32 -8.63 -20.01
N LEU A 5 21.08 -8.84 -20.47
CA LEU A 5 19.96 -9.14 -19.60
C LEU A 5 20.29 -10.47 -18.91
N VAL A 6 20.54 -10.43 -17.60
CA VAL A 6 20.66 -11.64 -16.79
C VAL A 6 19.26 -12.24 -16.69
N ALA A 7 19.05 -13.41 -17.27
CA ALA A 7 17.81 -14.15 -17.14
C ALA A 7 17.69 -14.75 -15.74
N LEU A 8 16.50 -14.65 -15.13
CA LEU A 8 16.21 -15.30 -13.85
C LEU A 8 16.16 -16.81 -14.04
N ASN A 9 16.70 -17.57 -13.09
CA ASN A 9 16.54 -19.02 -13.06
C ASN A 9 15.19 -19.42 -12.43
N ASP A 10 14.78 -20.68 -12.61
CA ASP A 10 13.47 -21.17 -12.14
C ASP A 10 13.24 -20.95 -10.63
N LYS A 11 14.28 -21.04 -9.80
CA LYS A 11 14.17 -20.79 -8.35
C LYS A 11 13.95 -19.32 -8.06
N GLU A 12 14.61 -18.43 -8.79
CA GLU A 12 14.42 -16.98 -8.66
C GLU A 12 13.01 -16.60 -9.12
N ILE A 13 12.53 -17.14 -10.24
CA ILE A 13 11.16 -16.92 -10.74
C ILE A 13 10.13 -17.37 -9.70
N LEU A 14 10.28 -18.59 -9.17
CA LEU A 14 9.41 -19.13 -8.12
C LEU A 14 9.46 -18.28 -6.84
N GLY A 15 10.65 -17.85 -6.43
CA GLY A 15 10.85 -16.96 -5.29
C GLY A 15 10.14 -15.62 -5.47
N GLN A 16 10.27 -14.99 -6.64
CA GLN A 16 9.57 -13.73 -6.93
C GLN A 16 8.05 -13.91 -6.97
N ALA A 17 7.55 -15.01 -7.53
CA ALA A 17 6.11 -15.30 -7.54
C ALA A 17 5.55 -15.40 -6.12
N LEU A 18 6.27 -16.06 -5.20
CA LEU A 18 5.87 -16.13 -3.79
C LEU A 18 5.91 -14.75 -3.11
N VAL A 19 6.93 -13.93 -3.40
CA VAL A 19 7.03 -12.56 -2.89
C VAL A 19 5.84 -11.73 -3.34
N PHE A 20 5.47 -11.76 -4.63
CA PHE A 20 4.30 -11.02 -5.13
C PHE A 20 3.01 -11.47 -4.47
N LEU A 21 2.82 -12.77 -4.28
CA LEU A 21 1.64 -13.31 -3.61
C LEU A 21 1.56 -12.81 -2.17
N LEU A 22 2.61 -12.99 -1.37
CA LEU A 22 2.60 -12.62 0.05
C LEU A 22 2.50 -11.11 0.23
N ALA A 23 3.32 -10.34 -0.51
CA ALA A 23 3.35 -8.89 -0.40
C ALA A 23 2.02 -8.27 -0.84
N GLY A 24 1.39 -8.78 -1.91
CA GLY A 24 0.12 -8.26 -2.41
C GLY A 24 -1.09 -8.72 -1.60
N TYR A 25 -1.08 -9.94 -1.08
CA TYR A 25 -2.21 -10.52 -0.37
C TYR A 25 -2.31 -10.01 1.07
N GLU A 26 -1.28 -10.26 1.89
CA GLU A 26 -1.37 -10.05 3.35
C GLU A 26 -1.49 -8.56 3.71
N THR A 27 -0.75 -7.70 3.01
CA THR A 27 -0.78 -6.25 3.30
C THR A 27 -2.13 -5.64 2.92
N THR A 28 -2.67 -5.99 1.75
CA THR A 28 -3.94 -5.49 1.25
C THR A 28 -5.12 -6.04 2.06
N SER A 29 -5.12 -7.34 2.39
CA SER A 29 -6.20 -7.96 3.19
C SER A 29 -6.28 -7.37 4.60
N THR A 30 -5.13 -7.09 5.21
CA THR A 30 -5.02 -6.43 6.51
C THR A 30 -5.55 -4.99 6.44
N LEU A 31 -5.11 -4.20 5.44
CA LEU A 31 -5.61 -2.85 5.22
C LEU A 31 -7.14 -2.84 5.04
N MET A 32 -7.67 -3.70 4.18
CA MET A 32 -9.11 -3.77 3.94
C MET A 32 -9.90 -4.15 5.19
N SER A 33 -9.38 -5.07 6.00
CA SER A 33 -10.01 -5.47 7.26
C SER A 33 -10.16 -4.29 8.22
N PHE A 34 -9.12 -3.49 8.39
CA PHE A 34 -9.18 -2.29 9.23
C PHE A 34 -9.98 -1.15 8.59
N PHE A 35 -9.92 -0.99 7.26
CA PHE A 35 -10.73 -0.01 6.54
C PHE A 35 -12.23 -0.27 6.77
N PHE A 36 -12.67 -1.53 6.61
CA PHE A 36 -14.07 -1.89 6.88
C PHE A 36 -14.43 -1.80 8.36
N TYR A 37 -13.50 -2.06 9.28
CA TYR A 37 -13.71 -1.78 10.69
C TYR A 37 -13.99 -0.30 10.94
N VAL A 38 -13.18 0.61 10.39
CA VAL A 38 -13.40 2.07 10.49
C VAL A 38 -14.75 2.44 9.89
N MET A 39 -15.11 1.92 8.70
CA MET A 39 -16.43 2.18 8.10
C MET A 39 -17.59 1.70 8.98
N ALA A 40 -17.42 0.57 9.67
CA ALA A 40 -18.44 0.01 10.55
C ALA A 40 -18.59 0.78 11.87
N THR A 41 -17.50 1.37 12.38
CA THR A 41 -17.50 2.08 13.67
C THR A 41 -17.69 3.59 13.54
N GLU A 42 -17.48 4.17 12.36
CA GLU A 42 -17.60 5.61 12.09
C GLU A 42 -18.65 5.89 10.98
N PRO A 43 -19.97 5.84 11.30
CA PRO A 43 -21.03 5.96 10.30
C PRO A 43 -20.99 7.28 9.51
N GLU A 44 -20.57 8.38 10.14
CA GLU A 44 -20.45 9.68 9.45
C GLU A 44 -19.35 9.67 8.37
N ILE A 45 -18.27 8.93 8.59
CA ILE A 45 -17.19 8.79 7.61
C ILE A 45 -17.68 7.88 6.47
N GLN A 46 -18.32 6.77 6.80
CA GLN A 46 -18.89 5.85 5.81
C GLN A 46 -19.91 6.55 4.89
N GLU A 47 -20.80 7.37 5.45
CA GLU A 47 -21.79 8.11 4.67
C GLU A 47 -21.11 9.11 3.71
N LYS A 48 -20.08 9.84 4.16
CA LYS A 48 -19.34 10.76 3.30
C LYS A 48 -18.62 10.05 2.15
N VAL A 49 -17.98 8.90 2.42
CA VAL A 49 -17.37 8.08 1.37
C VAL A 49 -18.42 7.60 0.38
N TYR A 50 -19.58 7.14 0.86
CA TYR A 50 -20.67 6.71 0.01
C TYR A 50 -21.17 7.84 -0.89
N GLN A 51 -21.41 9.03 -0.33
CA GLN A 51 -21.82 10.21 -1.08
C GLN A 51 -20.82 10.60 -2.16
N GLU A 52 -19.52 10.59 -1.86
CA GLU A 52 -18.47 10.84 -2.86
C GLU A 52 -18.53 9.83 -4.01
N ILE A 53 -18.63 8.53 -3.70
CA ILE A 53 -18.73 7.48 -4.73
C ILE A 53 -19.99 7.67 -5.58
N GLN A 54 -21.13 8.02 -4.97
CA GLN A 54 -22.37 8.27 -5.72
C GLN A 54 -22.26 9.51 -6.62
N GLN A 55 -21.55 10.55 -6.18
CA GLN A 55 -21.35 11.78 -6.95
C GLN A 55 -20.41 11.58 -8.13
N GLU A 56 -19.26 10.91 -7.92
CA GLU A 56 -18.21 10.80 -8.92
C GLU A 56 -18.37 9.58 -9.85
N ILE A 57 -19.02 8.51 -9.38
CA ILE A 57 -19.20 7.25 -10.11
C ILE A 57 -20.68 6.95 -10.35
N GLY A 58 -21.51 7.03 -9.30
CA GLY A 58 -22.93 6.65 -9.36
C GLY A 58 -23.10 5.19 -9.80
N ASP A 59 -24.03 4.94 -10.73
CA ASP A 59 -24.29 3.61 -11.31
C ASP A 59 -23.39 3.28 -12.53
N ASN A 60 -22.41 4.14 -12.83
CA ASN A 60 -21.51 3.91 -13.96
C ASN A 60 -20.46 2.84 -13.66
N GLU A 61 -19.85 2.31 -14.72
CA GLU A 61 -18.70 1.41 -14.60
C GLU A 61 -17.51 2.11 -13.92
N ILE A 62 -16.83 1.41 -13.02
CA ILE A 62 -15.61 1.89 -12.38
C ILE A 62 -14.48 1.93 -13.41
N LYS A 63 -13.82 3.08 -13.54
CA LYS A 63 -12.73 3.33 -14.49
C LYS A 63 -11.56 3.96 -13.76
N PRO A 64 -10.30 3.74 -14.17
CA PRO A 64 -9.14 4.34 -13.50
C PRO A 64 -9.27 5.86 -13.30
N ASP A 65 -9.82 6.57 -14.28
CA ASP A 65 -9.99 8.03 -14.23
C ASP A 65 -11.01 8.50 -13.17
N ASN A 66 -12.04 7.71 -12.88
CA ASN A 66 -13.05 8.06 -11.87
C ASN A 66 -12.60 7.70 -10.45
N ILE A 67 -11.78 6.66 -10.27
CA ILE A 67 -11.14 6.34 -8.99
C ILE A 67 -10.27 7.50 -8.52
N ASN A 68 -9.54 8.15 -9.43
CA ASN A 68 -8.69 9.29 -9.11
C ASN A 68 -9.45 10.51 -8.59
N GLN A 69 -10.78 10.59 -8.77
CA GLN A 69 -11.62 11.68 -8.22
C GLN A 69 -12.09 11.42 -6.78
N LEU A 70 -11.92 10.20 -6.26
CA LEU A 70 -12.38 9.81 -4.92
C LEU A 70 -11.38 10.28 -3.84
N HIS A 71 -11.22 11.60 -3.71
CA HIS A 71 -10.23 12.20 -2.82
C HIS A 71 -10.50 11.92 -1.34
N TYR A 72 -11.76 11.95 -0.91
CA TYR A 72 -12.13 11.66 0.47
C TYR A 72 -11.93 10.18 0.81
N LEU A 73 -12.26 9.26 -0.10
CA LEU A 73 -11.91 7.85 0.05
C LEU A 73 -10.39 7.67 0.21
N ASP A 74 -9.57 8.33 -0.63
CA ASP A 74 -8.11 8.27 -0.51
C ASP A 74 -7.63 8.80 0.86
N MET A 75 -8.21 9.90 1.35
CA MET A 75 -7.94 10.41 2.69
C MET A 75 -8.26 9.37 3.78
N VAL A 76 -9.41 8.70 3.69
CA VAL A 76 -9.82 7.68 4.65
C VAL A 76 -8.90 6.45 4.59
N VAL A 77 -8.48 6.02 3.41
CA VAL A 77 -7.51 4.92 3.25
C VAL A 77 -6.17 5.30 3.89
N ASN A 78 -5.66 6.51 3.62
CA ASN A 78 -4.43 7.01 4.22
C ASN A 78 -4.52 7.08 5.76
N GLU A 79 -5.65 7.55 6.30
CA GLU A 79 -5.85 7.61 7.74
C GLU A 79 -5.97 6.21 8.38
N THR A 80 -6.58 5.27 7.66
CA THR A 80 -6.62 3.86 8.07
C THR A 80 -5.20 3.29 8.16
N VAL A 81 -4.35 3.54 7.16
CA VAL A 81 -2.94 3.10 7.19
C VAL A 81 -2.17 3.80 8.32
N ARG A 82 -2.45 5.07 8.62
CA ARG A 82 -1.82 5.79 9.74
C ARG A 82 -2.17 5.17 11.10
N MET A 83 -3.42 4.77 11.30
CA MET A 83 -3.90 4.18 12.55
C MET A 83 -3.58 2.68 12.68
N TYR A 84 -3.72 1.94 11.57
CA TYR A 84 -3.61 0.49 11.50
C TYR A 84 -2.68 0.08 10.36
N PRO A 85 -1.37 0.40 10.44
CA PRO A 85 -0.43 0.09 9.37
C PRO A 85 -0.24 -1.43 9.23
N PRO A 86 -0.43 -2.01 8.02
CA PRO A 86 -0.18 -3.43 7.79
C PRO A 86 1.28 -3.84 8.04
N VAL A 87 2.22 -2.89 7.90
CA VAL A 87 3.65 -3.08 8.15
C VAL A 87 4.12 -2.06 9.18
N ILE A 88 4.48 -2.54 10.37
CA ILE A 88 4.90 -1.70 11.50
C ILE A 88 6.41 -1.45 11.57
N ARG A 89 7.21 -2.15 10.76
CA ARG A 89 8.67 -2.07 10.81
C ARG A 89 9.28 -2.21 9.42
N PHE A 90 10.31 -1.42 9.16
CA PHE A 90 11.14 -1.53 7.98
C PHE A 90 12.58 -1.86 8.39
N ASP A 91 13.06 -3.02 7.96
CA ASP A 91 14.44 -3.42 8.24
C ASP A 91 15.39 -2.79 7.20
N ARG A 92 16.49 -2.22 7.67
CA ARG A 92 17.57 -1.64 6.87
C ARG A 92 18.91 -1.96 7.51
N VAL A 93 19.93 -2.16 6.68
CA VAL A 93 21.33 -2.35 7.09
C VAL A 93 22.20 -1.38 6.30
N ALA A 94 23.16 -0.73 6.95
CA ALA A 94 24.07 0.18 6.30
C ALA A 94 24.96 -0.60 5.32
N SER A 95 24.94 -0.23 4.04
CA SER A 95 25.79 -0.87 3.03
C SER A 95 27.22 -0.32 3.03
N ASN A 96 27.43 0.83 3.68
CA ASN A 96 28.69 1.53 3.91
C ASN A 96 28.57 2.35 5.20
N ASP A 97 29.70 2.73 5.79
CA ASP A 97 29.74 3.68 6.90
C ASP A 97 28.99 4.98 6.54
N TYR A 98 28.13 5.44 7.44
CA TYR A 98 27.26 6.59 7.22
C TYR A 98 27.16 7.46 8.47
N LYS A 99 27.28 8.78 8.30
CA LYS A 99 27.09 9.74 9.38
C LYS A 99 25.65 10.25 9.38
N LEU A 100 24.89 9.94 10.44
CA LEU A 100 23.51 10.40 10.64
C LEU A 100 23.47 11.39 11.80
N GLY A 101 23.43 12.69 11.49
CA GLY A 101 23.60 13.73 12.49
C GLY A 101 24.95 13.60 13.19
N ASP A 102 24.93 13.43 14.51
CA ASP A 102 26.14 13.23 15.31
C ASP A 102 26.55 11.75 15.46
N TYR A 103 25.74 10.82 14.95
CA TYR A 103 26.00 9.38 15.07
C TYR A 103 26.78 8.84 13.87
N GLN A 104 27.79 8.02 14.15
CA GLN A 104 28.50 7.23 13.15
C GLN A 104 27.87 5.83 13.08
N ILE A 105 27.24 5.49 11.96
CA ILE A 105 26.69 4.17 11.68
C ILE A 105 27.73 3.42 10.84
N LEU A 106 28.26 2.31 11.36
CA LEU A 106 29.24 1.49 10.65
C LEU A 106 28.53 0.42 9.82
N LYS A 107 29.18 -0.01 8.74
CA LYS A 107 28.77 -1.18 7.97
C LYS A 107 28.89 -2.48 8.76
#